data_AF-A0A0F9FBS9-F1
#
_entry.id   AF-A0A0F9FBS9-F1
#
_cell.length_a   1.000
_cell.length_b   1.000
_cell.length_c   1.000
_cell.angle_alpha   90.00
_cell.angle_beta   90.00
_cell.angle_gamma   90.00
#
_symmetry.space_group_name_H-M   'P 1'
#
loop_
_entity.id
_entity.type
_entity.pdbx_description
1 polymer ?
#
loop_
_entity_poly.entity_id
_entity_poly.type
_entity_poly.pdbx_seq_one_letter_code
_entity_poly.pdbx_strand_id
1 'polypeptide(L)'
;MDKKSRNRQVVVPADMKRYDRQLHRLSFITKELVEYVNDKDIQYGSSWRKRGGAGSFMVMARKWDRIEQACEKEPAKYDIFNVFKEEDRRETILDDCLDLVGYLLILVEHMIEIGHVTGIKELHMSFVSSTPMVESEPSGMTKPFGFEEEEEDLIEDLILDTDTRE
;
A
#
# COMPACT_ATOMS: atom_id res chain seq x y z
N MET A 1 28.03 -5.96 -10.95
CA MET A 1 26.89 -6.88 -11.09
C MET A 1 25.67 -6.05 -11.40
N ASP A 2 25.08 -6.33 -12.55
CA ASP A 2 24.08 -5.51 -13.24
C ASP A 2 22.71 -5.68 -12.57
N LYS A 3 22.30 -4.75 -11.69
CA LYS A 3 20.93 -4.71 -11.13
C LYS A 3 19.98 -4.15 -12.20
N LYS A 4 19.68 -4.95 -13.24
CA LYS A 4 18.55 -4.67 -14.12
C LYS A 4 17.29 -4.68 -13.27
N SER A 5 16.76 -3.51 -12.99
CA SER A 5 15.42 -3.32 -12.44
C SER A 5 14.43 -4.06 -13.33
N ARG A 6 14.01 -5.24 -12.88
CA ARG A 6 12.99 -6.03 -13.59
C ARG A 6 11.68 -5.32 -13.32
N ASN A 7 11.26 -4.49 -14.26
CA ASN A 7 9.94 -3.88 -14.26
C ASN A 7 8.90 -5.01 -14.45
N ARG A 8 8.55 -5.71 -13.36
CA ARG A 8 7.52 -6.75 -13.35
C ARG A 8 6.17 -6.06 -13.26
N GLN A 9 5.60 -5.68 -14.40
CA GLN A 9 4.19 -5.28 -14.43
C GLN A 9 3.31 -6.45 -13.98
N VAL A 10 2.36 -6.17 -13.07
CA VAL A 10 1.36 -7.16 -12.65
C VAL A 10 0.34 -7.31 -13.77
N VAL A 11 0.50 -8.36 -14.59
CA VAL A 11 -0.49 -8.71 -15.60
C VAL A 11 -1.69 -9.34 -14.91
N VAL A 12 -2.86 -8.73 -15.07
CA VAL A 12 -4.13 -9.24 -14.53
C VAL A 12 -4.99 -9.73 -15.70
N PRO A 13 -5.44 -10.99 -15.71
CA PRO A 13 -6.32 -11.50 -16.76
C PRO A 13 -7.62 -10.70 -16.85
N ALA A 14 -8.07 -10.40 -18.09
CA ALA A 14 -9.24 -9.56 -18.34
C ALA A 14 -10.58 -10.24 -17.97
N ASP A 15 -10.61 -11.58 -18.01
CA ASP A 15 -11.76 -12.44 -17.77
C ASP A 15 -12.07 -12.70 -16.29
N MET A 16 -11.15 -12.33 -15.40
CA MET A 16 -11.25 -12.56 -13.98
C MET A 16 -12.26 -11.60 -13.32
N LYS A 17 -13.11 -12.07 -12.39
CA LYS A 17 -14.09 -11.21 -11.68
C LYS A 17 -13.38 -10.14 -10.83
N ARG A 18 -14.07 -9.05 -10.50
CA ARG A 18 -13.48 -7.88 -9.80
C ARG A 18 -12.68 -8.27 -8.54
N TYR A 19 -13.27 -9.07 -7.65
CA TYR A 19 -12.62 -9.48 -6.40
C TYR A 19 -11.45 -10.44 -6.63
N ASP A 20 -11.56 -11.33 -7.62
CA ASP A 20 -10.47 -12.22 -8.00
C ASP A 20 -9.27 -11.40 -8.54
N ARG A 21 -9.53 -10.35 -9.33
CA ARG A 21 -8.50 -9.42 -9.82
C ARG A 21 -7.81 -8.67 -8.68
N GLN A 22 -8.60 -8.22 -7.70
CA GLN A 22 -8.06 -7.55 -6.51
C GLN A 22 -7.20 -8.50 -5.69
N LEU A 23 -7.68 -9.72 -5.42
CA LEU A 23 -6.96 -10.74 -4.69
C LEU A 23 -5.64 -11.13 -5.38
N HIS A 24 -5.66 -11.24 -6.71
CA HIS A 24 -4.46 -11.50 -7.51
C HIS A 24 -3.40 -10.40 -7.33
N ARG A 25 -3.80 -9.12 -7.43
CA ARG A 25 -2.88 -8.00 -7.19
C ARG A 25 -2.36 -7.97 -5.76
N LEU A 26 -3.23 -8.17 -4.77
CA LEU A 26 -2.84 -8.22 -3.36
C LEU A 26 -1.82 -9.34 -3.11
N SER A 27 -2.07 -10.54 -3.64
CA SER A 27 -1.17 -11.68 -3.49
C SER A 27 0.21 -11.40 -4.09
N PHE A 28 0.26 -10.75 -5.25
CA PHE A 28 1.52 -10.33 -5.86
C PHE A 28 2.24 -9.28 -5.01
N ILE A 29 1.54 -8.23 -4.58
CA ILE A 29 2.09 -7.16 -3.73
C ILE A 29 2.66 -7.73 -2.44
N THR A 30 1.93 -8.62 -1.77
CA THR A 30 2.39 -9.27 -0.53
C THR A 30 3.65 -10.09 -0.75
N LYS A 31 3.76 -10.80 -1.88
CA LYS A 31 4.98 -11.55 -2.20
C LYS A 31 6.20 -10.64 -2.34
N GLU A 32 6.09 -9.57 -3.13
CA GLU A 32 7.18 -8.62 -3.32
C GLU A 32 7.50 -7.86 -2.01
N LEU A 33 6.48 -7.56 -1.20
CA LEU A 33 6.66 -6.96 0.12
C LEU A 33 7.48 -7.86 1.06
N VAL A 34 7.22 -9.18 1.08
CA VAL A 34 8.00 -10.12 1.90
C VAL A 34 9.48 -10.10 1.50
N GLU A 35 9.78 -10.08 0.20
CA GLU A 35 11.15 -9.97 -0.30
C GLU A 35 11.80 -8.64 0.13
N TYR A 36 11.09 -7.51 -0.08
CA TYR A 36 11.53 -6.18 0.33
C TYR A 36 11.84 -6.08 1.83
N VAL A 37 10.94 -6.58 2.67
CA VAL A 37 11.08 -6.53 4.13
C VAL A 37 12.27 -7.36 4.60
N ASN A 38 12.46 -8.54 4.03
CA ASN A 38 13.63 -9.38 4.34
C ASN A 38 14.95 -8.70 3.95
N ASP A 39 15.02 -8.08 2.77
CA ASP A 39 16.20 -7.34 2.32
C ASP A 39 16.53 -6.18 3.27
N LYS A 40 15.51 -5.45 3.73
CA LYS A 40 15.66 -4.38 4.73
C LYS A 40 16.11 -4.92 6.08
N ASP A 41 15.55 -6.03 6.56
CA ASP A 41 15.95 -6.60 7.85
C ASP A 41 17.41 -7.06 7.83
N ILE A 42 17.86 -7.67 6.73
CA ILE A 42 19.28 -8.03 6.50
C ILE A 42 20.15 -6.77 6.48
N GLN A 43 19.77 -5.75 5.71
CA GLN A 43 20.54 -4.51 5.55
C GLN A 43 20.73 -3.77 6.88
N TYR A 44 19.69 -3.70 7.71
CA TYR A 44 19.72 -2.98 8.98
C TYR A 44 20.02 -3.90 10.19
N GLY A 45 20.18 -5.20 9.94
CA GLY A 45 20.49 -6.23 10.94
C GLY A 45 19.47 -6.25 12.07
N SER A 46 18.18 -6.32 11.76
CA SER A 46 17.08 -6.28 12.72
C SER A 46 17.13 -5.09 13.70
N SER A 47 17.51 -3.91 13.21
CA SER A 47 17.62 -2.67 14.02
C SER A 47 16.32 -2.28 14.73
N TRP A 48 15.18 -2.63 14.13
CA TRP A 48 13.85 -2.34 14.66
C TRP A 48 13.62 -2.98 16.03
N ARG A 49 14.07 -4.23 16.24
CA ARG A 49 13.91 -4.97 17.51
C ARG A 49 15.06 -4.80 18.51
N LYS A 50 16.26 -4.39 18.05
CA LYS A 50 17.45 -4.26 18.91
C LYS A 50 17.25 -3.34 20.12
N ARG A 51 16.30 -2.42 20.06
CA ARG A 51 15.98 -1.43 21.11
C ARG A 51 14.82 -1.86 22.02
N GLY A 52 14.35 -3.10 21.91
CA GLY A 52 13.20 -3.62 22.66
C GLY A 52 11.86 -3.07 22.17
N GLY A 53 10.76 -3.51 22.81
CA GLY A 53 9.39 -3.25 22.35
C GLY A 53 9.04 -1.77 22.17
N ALA A 54 9.49 -0.89 23.09
CA ALA A 54 9.27 0.54 22.96
C ALA A 54 10.00 1.14 21.74
N GLY A 55 11.21 0.68 21.46
CA GLY A 55 11.96 1.09 20.28
C GLY A 55 11.29 0.65 18.97
N SER A 56 10.81 -0.59 18.92
CA SER A 56 10.05 -1.12 17.79
C SER A 56 8.80 -0.27 17.52
N PHE A 57 8.03 0.03 18.57
CA PHE A 57 6.83 0.87 18.48
C PHE A 57 7.14 2.26 17.92
N MET A 58 8.19 2.92 18.42
CA MET A 58 8.56 4.26 17.96
C MET A 58 9.01 4.31 16.49
N VAL A 59 9.60 3.23 15.96
CA VAL A 59 9.94 3.13 14.54
C VAL A 59 8.68 3.09 13.67
N MET A 60 7.67 2.33 14.09
CA MET A 60 6.36 2.29 13.41
C MET A 60 5.65 3.64 13.50
N ALA A 61 5.59 4.23 14.71
CA ALA A 61 4.97 5.53 14.93
C ALA A 61 5.60 6.63 14.07
N ARG A 62 6.92 6.61 13.88
CA ARG A 62 7.62 7.55 12.99
C ARG A 62 7.17 7.41 11.53
N LYS A 63 6.86 6.22 11.05
CA LYS A 63 6.35 6.01 9.69
C LYS A 63 4.95 6.56 9.53
N TRP A 64 4.09 6.33 10.53
CA TRP A 64 2.77 6.94 10.58
C TRP A 64 2.83 8.48 10.58
N ASP A 65 3.65 9.08 11.45
CA ASP A 65 3.85 10.53 11.55
C ASP A 65 4.27 11.17 10.21
N ARG A 66 5.11 10.48 9.43
CA ARG A 66 5.51 10.96 8.10
C ARG A 66 4.38 10.92 7.07
N ILE A 67 3.56 9.88 7.11
CA ILE A 67 2.38 9.76 6.26
C ILE A 67 1.40 10.88 6.61
N GLU A 68 1.16 11.12 7.89
CA GLU A 68 0.31 12.20 8.38
C GLU A 68 0.82 13.58 7.94
N GLN A 69 2.11 13.87 8.15
CA GLN A 69 2.72 15.13 7.69
C GLN A 69 2.68 15.31 6.16
N ALA A 70 2.60 14.22 5.39
CA ALA A 70 2.43 14.31 3.95
C ALA A 70 1.01 14.71 3.60
N CYS A 71 0.04 14.02 4.20
CA CYS A 71 -1.39 14.29 4.10
C CYS A 71 -1.75 15.72 4.51
N GLU A 72 -1.11 16.29 5.52
CA GLU A 72 -1.35 17.67 5.98
C GLU A 72 -0.93 18.75 4.98
N LYS A 73 0.05 18.45 4.12
CA LYS A 73 0.60 19.39 3.14
C LYS A 73 -0.25 19.48 1.87
N GLU A 74 -1.10 18.50 1.63
CA GLU A 74 -1.99 18.49 0.47
C GLU A 74 -3.03 19.62 0.54
N PRO A 75 -3.37 20.24 -0.60
CA PRO A 75 -4.47 21.20 -0.68
C PRO A 75 -5.79 20.60 -0.17
N ALA A 76 -6.08 19.37 -0.61
CA ALA A 76 -7.18 18.55 -0.11
C ALA A 76 -6.74 17.77 1.14
N LYS A 77 -6.39 18.49 2.22
CA LYS A 77 -5.85 17.94 3.48
C LYS A 77 -6.36 16.54 3.81
N TYR A 78 -5.44 15.61 4.06
CA TYR A 78 -5.71 14.20 4.35
C TYR A 78 -6.28 13.36 3.20
N ASP A 79 -6.30 13.86 1.97
CA ASP A 79 -6.50 13.04 0.77
C ASP A 79 -5.22 12.28 0.42
N ILE A 80 -5.09 11.08 0.99
CA ILE A 80 -3.93 10.23 0.75
C ILE A 80 -3.75 9.87 -0.72
N PHE A 81 -4.81 9.80 -1.54
CA PHE A 81 -4.67 9.43 -2.95
C PHE A 81 -3.98 10.53 -3.76
N ASN A 82 -4.14 11.79 -3.39
CA ASN A 82 -3.43 12.91 -4.02
C ASN A 82 -1.97 12.98 -3.57
N VAL A 83 -1.69 12.65 -2.31
CA VAL A 83 -0.30 12.54 -1.81
C VAL A 83 0.56 11.59 -2.66
N PHE A 84 -0.03 10.51 -3.17
CA PHE A 84 0.67 9.54 -4.02
C PHE A 84 0.98 10.05 -5.43
N LYS A 85 0.37 11.17 -5.88
CA LYS A 85 0.62 11.76 -7.20
C LYS A 85 1.86 12.65 -7.22
N GLU A 86 2.28 13.18 -6.06
CA GLU A 86 3.45 14.06 -5.94
C GLU A 86 4.72 13.26 -5.58
N GLU A 87 5.64 13.08 -6.54
CA GLU A 87 6.83 12.22 -6.38
C GLU A 87 8.16 12.96 -6.11
N ASP A 88 8.14 14.21 -5.62
CA ASP A 88 9.39 15.01 -5.53
C ASP A 88 10.18 14.82 -4.22
N ARG A 89 9.97 13.70 -3.49
CA ARG A 89 10.64 13.41 -2.20
C ARG A 89 11.70 12.31 -2.35
N ARG A 90 12.80 12.45 -1.60
CA ARG A 90 13.89 11.45 -1.53
C ARG A 90 13.42 10.08 -1.02
N GLU A 91 12.46 10.07 -0.09
CA GLU A 91 11.71 8.88 0.33
C GLU A 91 10.25 9.16 -0.04
N THR A 92 9.64 8.27 -0.82
CA THR A 92 8.26 8.43 -1.29
C THR A 92 7.27 8.04 -0.19
N ILE A 93 6.02 8.47 -0.33
CA ILE A 93 4.96 8.03 0.59
C ILE A 93 4.63 6.55 0.42
N LEU A 94 4.85 6.01 -0.78
CA LEU A 94 4.86 4.58 -0.99
C LEU A 94 5.90 3.88 -0.11
N ASP A 95 7.13 4.40 -0.03
CA ASP A 95 8.17 3.82 0.82
C ASP A 95 7.79 3.83 2.30
N ASP A 96 7.23 4.93 2.81
CA ASP A 96 6.79 5.01 4.20
C ASP A 96 5.59 4.07 4.49
N CYS A 97 4.66 3.91 3.54
CA CYS A 97 3.57 2.93 3.65
C CYS A 97 4.10 1.49 3.65
N LEU A 98 4.99 1.13 2.71
CA LEU A 98 5.58 -0.20 2.62
C LEU A 98 6.42 -0.53 3.85
N ASP A 99 7.18 0.43 4.37
CA ASP A 99 7.94 0.28 5.60
C ASP A 99 7.00 0.05 6.80
N LEU A 100 5.91 0.81 6.92
CA LEU A 100 4.95 0.62 8.01
C LEU A 100 4.31 -0.78 7.97
N VAL A 101 3.82 -1.20 6.80
CA VAL A 101 3.25 -2.56 6.64
C VAL A 101 4.31 -3.62 6.93
N GLY A 102 5.54 -3.41 6.46
CA GLY A 102 6.66 -4.31 6.71
C GLY A 102 7.00 -4.45 8.20
N TYR A 103 7.06 -3.34 8.94
CA TYR A 103 7.32 -3.36 10.38
C TYR A 103 6.21 -4.07 11.16
N LEU A 104 4.94 -3.87 10.77
CA LEU A 104 3.82 -4.59 11.38
C LEU A 104 3.89 -6.09 11.09
N LEU A 105 4.27 -6.47 9.87
CA LEU A 105 4.40 -7.87 9.47
C LEU A 105 5.48 -8.60 10.28
N ILE A 106 6.68 -8.04 10.38
CA ILE A 106 7.78 -8.66 11.14
C ILE A 106 7.57 -8.58 12.66
N LEU A 107 6.79 -7.60 13.15
CA LEU A 107 6.34 -7.59 14.53
C LEU A 107 5.46 -8.82 14.82
N VAL A 108 4.45 -9.07 13.97
CA VAL A 108 3.56 -10.23 14.13
C VAL A 108 4.35 -11.53 14.02
N GLU A 109 5.25 -11.64 13.05
CA GLU A 109 6.17 -12.78 12.92
C GLU A 109 6.99 -13.01 14.19
N HIS A 110 7.62 -11.97 14.73
CA HIS A 110 8.41 -12.08 15.95
C HIS A 110 7.56 -12.46 17.16
N MET A 111 6.32 -11.95 17.26
CA MET A 111 5.39 -12.34 18.32
C MET A 111 4.98 -13.82 18.23
N ILE A 112 4.92 -14.38 17.02
CA ILE A 112 4.74 -15.82 16.78
C ILE A 112 6.02 -16.58 17.19
N GLU A 113 7.20 -16.09 16.78
CA GLU A 113 8.51 -16.68 17.11
C GLU A 113 8.69 -16.85 18.62
N ILE A 114 8.36 -15.83 19.41
CA ILE A 114 8.47 -15.87 20.88
C ILE A 114 7.28 -16.57 21.56
N GLY A 115 6.31 -17.07 20.80
CA GLY A 115 5.17 -17.84 21.32
C GLY A 115 4.07 -17.02 21.98
N HIS A 116 4.05 -15.69 21.80
CA HIS A 116 2.98 -14.83 22.32
C HIS A 116 1.73 -14.84 21.42
N VAL A 117 1.88 -15.20 20.15
CA VAL A 117 0.77 -15.46 19.21
C VAL A 117 0.82 -16.92 18.81
N THR A 118 -0.12 -17.73 19.32
CA THR A 118 -0.02 -19.19 19.31
C THR A 118 -0.66 -19.88 18.11
N GLY A 119 -1.41 -19.17 17.27
CA GLY A 119 -2.10 -19.77 16.12
C GLY A 119 -2.20 -18.85 14.91
N ILE A 120 -1.46 -19.13 13.84
CA ILE A 120 -1.64 -18.47 12.54
C ILE A 120 -3.09 -18.63 12.03
N LYS A 121 -3.76 -19.74 12.36
CA LYS A 121 -5.17 -19.96 12.01
C LYS A 121 -6.13 -19.02 12.74
N GLU A 122 -5.76 -18.47 13.90
CA GLU A 122 -6.59 -17.53 14.64
C GLU A 122 -6.57 -16.13 14.01
N LEU A 123 -5.54 -15.78 13.21
CA LEU A 123 -5.51 -14.54 12.41
C LEU A 123 -6.59 -14.51 11.33
N HIS A 124 -6.97 -15.66 10.77
CA HIS A 124 -8.03 -15.74 9.76
C HIS A 124 -9.42 -15.53 10.37
N MET A 125 -9.61 -15.91 11.64
CA MET A 125 -10.90 -15.81 12.33
C MET A 125 -11.14 -14.43 12.99
N SER A 126 -10.08 -13.68 13.30
CA SER A 126 -10.21 -12.36 13.95
C SER A 126 -10.47 -11.20 12.99
N PHE A 127 -10.16 -11.35 11.69
CA PHE A 127 -10.31 -10.29 10.69
C PHE A 127 -11.63 -10.34 9.90
N VAL A 128 -12.29 -11.49 9.84
CA VAL A 128 -13.59 -11.59 9.18
C VAL A 128 -14.65 -11.13 10.17
N SER A 129 -15.08 -9.88 10.02
CA SER A 129 -16.28 -9.37 10.69
C SER A 129 -17.42 -10.37 10.53
N SER A 130 -18.19 -10.61 11.58
CA SER A 130 -19.40 -11.44 11.57
C SER A 130 -20.51 -10.91 10.64
N THR A 131 -20.25 -9.81 9.92
CA THR A 131 -21.10 -9.31 8.84
C THR A 131 -21.02 -10.24 7.62
N PRO A 132 -22.16 -10.78 7.14
CA PRO A 132 -22.19 -11.52 5.89
C PRO A 132 -21.62 -10.68 4.75
N MET A 133 -20.72 -11.26 3.95
CA MET A 133 -20.26 -10.65 2.70
C MET A 133 -21.46 -10.64 1.73
N VAL A 134 -22.23 -9.55 1.73
CA VAL A 134 -23.19 -9.27 0.67
C VAL A 134 -22.39 -8.74 -0.52
N GLU A 135 -22.60 -9.28 -1.72
CA GLU A 135 -22.10 -8.68 -2.95
C GLU A 135 -22.72 -7.28 -3.09
N SER A 136 -22.07 -6.25 -2.55
CA SER A 136 -22.47 -4.87 -2.76
C SER A 136 -21.69 -4.30 -3.93
N GLU A 137 -22.40 -3.61 -4.83
CA GLU A 137 -21.74 -2.67 -5.70
C GLU A 137 -20.95 -1.68 -4.84
N PRO A 138 -19.74 -1.28 -5.26
CA PRO A 138 -18.95 -0.37 -4.45
C PRO A 138 -19.81 0.86 -4.18
N SER A 139 -19.98 1.24 -2.91
CA SER A 139 -20.39 2.60 -2.63
C SER A 139 -19.26 3.44 -3.19
N GLY A 140 -19.45 3.99 -4.39
CA GLY A 140 -18.67 5.13 -4.82
C GLY A 140 -18.72 6.09 -3.66
N MET A 141 -17.57 6.46 -3.12
CA MET A 141 -17.53 7.56 -2.17
C MET A 141 -18.14 8.72 -2.96
N THR A 142 -19.32 9.22 -2.55
CA THR A 142 -19.82 10.48 -3.07
C THR A 142 -18.67 11.46 -2.87
N LYS A 143 -18.20 12.06 -3.97
CA LYS A 143 -16.98 12.87 -4.05
C LYS A 143 -16.78 13.66 -2.74
N PRO A 144 -15.59 13.61 -2.09
CA PRO A 144 -15.38 14.30 -0.83
C PRO A 144 -15.78 15.79 -0.96
N PHE A 145 -16.35 16.32 0.13
CA PHE A 145 -16.88 17.68 0.21
C PHE A 145 -15.82 18.69 -0.32
N GLY A 146 -16.09 19.33 -1.47
CA GLY A 146 -15.19 20.31 -2.09
C GLY A 146 -14.63 19.96 -3.47
N PHE A 147 -14.96 18.81 -4.06
CA PHE A 147 -14.70 18.54 -5.48
C PHE A 147 -15.89 18.99 -6.34
N GLU A 148 -15.86 20.24 -6.83
CA GLU A 148 -16.78 20.68 -7.88
C GLU A 148 -16.36 20.07 -9.23
N GLU A 149 -17.35 19.60 -9.99
CA GLU A 149 -17.19 18.92 -11.27
C GLU A 149 -16.77 19.89 -12.38
N GLU A 150 -15.48 20.16 -12.50
CA GLU A 150 -14.93 20.83 -13.68
C GLU A 150 -13.57 20.24 -14.04
N GLU A 151 -13.48 18.97 -14.48
CA GLU A 151 -12.33 18.51 -15.30
C GLU A 151 -12.47 17.10 -15.93
N GLU A 152 -13.68 16.54 -16.10
CA GLU A 152 -13.83 15.26 -16.83
C GLU A 152 -13.91 15.42 -18.36
N ASP A 153 -14.08 16.62 -18.89
CA ASP A 153 -14.24 16.86 -20.33
C ASP A 153 -12.93 17.10 -21.10
N LEU A 154 -11.76 17.14 -20.44
CA LEU A 154 -10.48 17.48 -21.11
C LEU A 154 -9.64 16.28 -21.57
N ILE A 155 -10.00 15.05 -21.20
CA ILE A 155 -9.19 13.86 -21.54
C ILE A 155 -9.63 13.20 -22.86
N GLU A 156 -10.87 13.39 -23.32
CA GLU A 156 -11.32 12.82 -24.59
C GLU A 156 -10.73 13.52 -25.83
N ASP A 157 -10.38 14.81 -25.74
CA ASP A 157 -9.84 15.56 -26.87
C ASP A 157 -8.33 15.35 -27.11
N LEU A 158 -7.59 14.78 -26.15
CA LEU A 158 -6.13 14.60 -26.28
C LEU A 158 -5.71 13.28 -26.95
N ILE A 159 -6.65 12.37 -27.21
CA ILE A 159 -6.36 11.02 -27.75
C ILE A 159 -6.61 10.92 -29.28
N LEU A 160 -7.26 11.91 -29.91
CA LEU A 160 -7.67 11.81 -31.32
C LEU A 160 -6.73 12.38 -32.38
N ASP A 161 -5.57 12.96 -32.04
CA ASP A 161 -4.73 13.65 -33.05
C ASP A 161 -3.36 13.00 -33.34
N THR A 162 -3.26 11.66 -33.27
CA THR A 162 -2.04 10.94 -33.70
C THR A 162 -2.19 10.08 -34.96
N ASP A 163 -3.30 10.18 -35.68
CA ASP A 163 -3.46 9.42 -36.93
C ASP A 163 -4.13 10.24 -38.03
N THR A 164 -3.41 11.23 -38.56
CA THR A 164 -3.53 11.69 -39.95
C THR A 164 -2.40 12.67 -40.28
N ARG A 165 -1.33 12.16 -40.90
CA ARG A 165 -0.51 12.90 -41.86
C ARG A 165 0.32 11.91 -42.67
N GLU A 166 -0.18 11.72 -43.89
CA GLU A 166 0.45 11.32 -45.17
C GLU A 166 1.85 10.70 -45.17
#